data_AF-A0A1S9RG32-F1
#
_entry.id   AF-A0A1S9RG32-F1
#
_cell.length_a   1.000
_cell.length_b   1.000
_cell.length_c   1.000
_cell.angle_alpha   90.00
_cell.angle_beta   90.00
_cell.angle_gamma   90.00
#
_symmetry.space_group_name_H-M   'P 1'
#
loop_
_entity.id
_entity.type
_entity.pdbx_description
1 polymer ?
#
loop_
_entity_poly.entity_id
_entity_poly.type
_entity_poly.pdbx_seq_one_letter_code
_entity_poly.pdbx_strand_id
1 'polypeptide(L)'
;MAATGATLGSSSSFSTRISLRWVPEPPEETTDTIVLSVGEWFIDLRMDKASGAIDWAMAGTRIVENPGEIPLKVRFTRELDSLNEIGMVDPANFSPLPNGDDLETGEMPRTDLPGAPMTAFEEVWRELPFREGPEGAKKGISWILESDDSNISLSEKEGEVTVTKMFFGRIWGTYLAFQQVQAHSQERDSDGKLTLKRTGAEVSARREEWNSGWEEKYIVGPDGGALPSMKTGFEGEGQGSWRVPGEKVLIQGRPFIVRAFEEIQ
;
A
#
# COMPACT_ATOMS: atom_id res chain seq x y z
N MET A 1 18.71 4.94 14.81
CA MET A 1 18.93 3.47 14.76
C MET A 1 18.92 3.09 13.29
N ALA A 2 19.81 2.21 12.84
CA ALA A 2 19.74 1.72 11.46
C ALA A 2 18.43 0.93 11.27
N ALA A 3 17.84 1.02 10.09
CA ALA A 3 16.59 0.34 9.82
C ALA A 3 16.73 -1.19 9.86
N THR A 4 15.70 -1.86 10.37
CA THR A 4 15.71 -3.33 10.53
C THR A 4 15.86 -4.03 9.19
N GLY A 5 15.22 -3.53 8.14
CA GLY A 5 15.31 -4.12 6.81
C GLY A 5 16.75 -4.11 6.28
N ALA A 6 17.37 -2.93 6.25
CA ALA A 6 18.76 -2.76 5.80
C ALA A 6 19.77 -3.58 6.63
N THR A 7 19.58 -3.68 7.95
CA THR A 7 20.50 -4.44 8.82
C THR A 7 20.38 -5.96 8.65
N LEU A 8 19.23 -6.46 8.22
CA LEU A 8 18.98 -7.90 8.02
C LEU A 8 19.09 -8.33 6.55
N GLY A 9 19.39 -7.39 5.62
CA GLY A 9 19.38 -7.69 4.19
C GLY A 9 17.98 -8.03 3.65
N SER A 10 16.94 -7.52 4.32
CA SER A 10 15.54 -7.71 3.95
C SER A 10 15.21 -6.94 2.67
N SER A 11 14.36 -7.53 1.84
CA SER A 11 13.65 -6.89 0.73
C SER A 11 12.36 -6.19 1.18
N SER A 12 12.04 -6.25 2.47
CA SER A 12 10.91 -5.55 3.09
C SER A 12 11.35 -4.17 3.58
N SER A 13 10.44 -3.20 3.60
CA SER A 13 10.62 -1.92 4.26
C SER A 13 9.35 -1.49 4.98
N PHE A 14 9.51 -0.79 6.10
CA PHE A 14 8.41 -0.23 6.87
C PHE A 14 8.77 1.21 7.18
N SER A 15 7.97 2.17 6.72
CA SER A 15 8.32 3.58 6.79
C SER A 15 7.17 4.42 7.32
N THR A 16 7.51 5.57 7.90
CA THR A 16 6.58 6.65 8.25
C THR A 16 6.99 7.92 7.55
N ARG A 17 6.01 8.75 7.19
CA ARG A 17 6.28 10.11 6.75
C ARG A 17 6.56 10.98 7.98
N ILE A 18 7.60 11.80 7.88
CA ILE A 18 8.06 12.75 8.90
C ILE A 18 7.48 14.14 8.63
N SER A 19 7.34 14.50 7.35
CA SER A 19 6.68 15.72 6.91
C SER A 19 6.34 15.67 5.43
N LEU A 20 5.30 16.40 5.05
CA LEU A 20 4.99 16.84 3.70
C LEU A 20 5.09 18.37 3.65
N ARG A 21 5.60 18.91 2.55
CA ARG A 21 5.33 20.30 2.15
C ARG A 21 4.95 20.40 0.70
N TRP A 22 4.00 21.30 0.43
CA TRP A 22 3.78 21.87 -0.89
C TRP A 22 4.73 23.05 -1.06
N VAL A 23 5.62 23.05 -2.05
CA VAL A 23 6.64 24.12 -2.17
C VAL A 23 5.97 25.45 -2.55
N PRO A 24 6.27 26.58 -1.87
CA PRO A 24 7.31 26.82 -0.85
C PRO A 24 6.82 26.85 0.61
N GLU A 25 5.68 26.25 0.90
CA GLU A 25 5.10 26.21 2.25
C GLU A 25 6.02 25.49 3.25
N PRO A 26 5.93 25.82 4.55
CA PRO A 26 6.65 25.09 5.60
C PRO A 26 6.25 23.61 5.64
N PRO A 27 7.17 22.70 6.01
CA PRO A 27 6.84 21.29 6.23
C PRO A 27 5.96 21.08 7.45
N GLU A 28 4.97 20.21 7.30
CA GLU A 28 4.04 19.77 8.34
C GLU A 28 3.77 18.26 8.20
N GLU A 29 3.37 17.60 9.30
CA GLU A 29 2.89 16.22 9.24
C GLU A 29 1.54 16.10 9.94
N THR A 30 0.47 16.17 9.15
CA THR A 30 -0.91 16.08 9.61
C THR A 30 -1.38 14.63 9.79
N THR A 31 -0.59 13.63 9.39
CA THR A 31 -1.04 12.23 9.32
C THR A 31 -0.19 11.24 10.14
N ASP A 32 -0.81 10.20 10.71
CA ASP A 32 -0.11 8.96 11.09
C ASP A 32 -0.02 8.11 9.82
N THR A 33 1.02 8.38 9.04
CA THR A 33 1.32 7.66 7.79
C THR A 33 2.20 6.46 8.06
N ILE A 34 1.80 5.30 7.55
CA ILE A 34 2.68 4.14 7.45
C ILE A 34 2.65 3.52 6.06
N VAL A 35 3.83 3.12 5.59
CA VAL A 35 4.01 2.40 4.34
C VAL A 35 4.71 1.08 4.62
N LEU A 36 4.11 0.00 4.15
CA LEU A 36 4.65 -1.35 4.19
C LEU A 36 5.03 -1.75 2.77
N SER A 37 6.27 -2.15 2.54
CA SER A 37 6.70 -2.71 1.25
C SER A 37 7.31 -4.10 1.43
N VAL A 38 6.98 -5.03 0.53
CA VAL A 38 7.63 -6.35 0.45
C VAL A 38 7.96 -6.62 -1.01
N GLY A 39 9.26 -6.66 -1.34
CA GLY A 39 9.70 -6.69 -2.73
C GLY A 39 9.22 -5.45 -3.50
N GLU A 40 8.52 -5.66 -4.61
CA GLU A 40 8.00 -4.57 -5.45
C GLU A 40 6.59 -4.12 -5.06
N TRP A 41 5.99 -4.64 -4.00
CA TRP A 41 4.60 -4.34 -3.63
C TRP A 41 4.56 -3.46 -2.38
N PHE A 42 3.55 -2.59 -2.30
CA PHE A 42 3.37 -1.72 -1.14
C PHE A 42 1.90 -1.53 -0.74
N ILE A 43 1.72 -1.15 0.52
CA ILE A 43 0.45 -0.67 1.11
C ILE A 43 0.78 0.58 1.94
N ASP A 44 0.18 1.71 1.58
CA ASP A 44 0.33 3.03 2.22
C ASP A 44 -1.00 3.45 2.85
N LEU A 45 -1.00 3.64 4.18
CA LEU A 45 -2.12 4.14 4.95
C LEU A 45 -1.73 5.46 5.62
N ARG A 46 -2.47 6.53 5.29
CA ARG A 46 -2.35 7.86 5.90
C ARG A 46 -3.61 8.18 6.68
N MET A 47 -3.52 8.19 8.00
CA MET A 47 -4.62 8.56 8.88
C MET A 47 -4.50 10.02 9.28
N ASP A 48 -5.51 10.84 9.01
CA ASP A 48 -5.53 12.22 9.49
C ASP A 48 -5.53 12.24 11.04
N LYS A 49 -4.56 12.93 11.65
CA LYS A 49 -4.41 12.94 13.11
C LYS A 49 -5.55 13.65 13.82
N ALA A 50 -6.19 14.63 13.16
CA ALA A 50 -7.21 15.46 13.77
C ALA A 50 -8.57 14.74 13.82
N SER A 51 -8.99 14.16 12.71
CA SER A 51 -10.29 13.50 12.54
C SER A 51 -10.26 12.00 12.81
N GLY A 52 -9.09 11.36 12.67
CA GLY A 52 -8.97 9.89 12.68
C GLY A 52 -9.55 9.21 11.44
N ALA A 53 -9.88 9.97 10.38
CA ALA A 53 -10.32 9.45 9.10
C ALA A 53 -9.12 9.07 8.20
N ILE A 54 -9.39 8.31 7.14
CA ILE A 54 -8.41 8.08 6.07
C ILE A 54 -8.21 9.42 5.35
N ASP A 55 -6.99 9.94 5.37
CA ASP A 55 -6.56 11.05 4.52
C ASP A 55 -6.25 10.52 3.12
N TRP A 56 -5.46 9.45 3.06
CA TRP A 56 -5.14 8.73 1.82
C TRP A 56 -4.82 7.26 2.12
N ALA A 57 -5.35 6.35 1.30
CA ALA A 57 -4.98 4.95 1.32
C ALA A 57 -4.74 4.46 -0.11
N MET A 58 -3.59 3.83 -0.34
CA MET A 58 -3.22 3.30 -1.65
C MET A 58 -2.42 2.00 -1.56
N ALA A 59 -2.56 1.15 -2.56
CA ALA A 59 -1.79 -0.09 -2.67
C ALA A 59 -1.50 -0.44 -4.14
N GLY A 60 -0.35 -1.04 -4.39
CA GLY A 60 0.09 -1.41 -5.73
C GLY A 60 1.57 -1.76 -5.76
N THR A 61 2.27 -1.39 -6.84
CA THR A 61 3.71 -1.67 -6.98
C THR A 61 4.59 -0.44 -6.90
N ARG A 62 5.78 -0.62 -6.32
CA ARG A 62 6.87 0.35 -6.22
C ARG A 62 8.04 -0.17 -7.04
N ILE A 63 8.26 0.44 -8.22
CA ILE A 63 9.29 0.01 -9.17
C ILE A 63 10.42 1.03 -9.19
N VAL A 64 11.64 0.60 -8.89
CA VAL A 64 12.86 1.43 -9.01
C VAL A 64 13.39 1.33 -10.44
N GLU A 65 13.45 2.43 -11.17
CA GLU A 65 13.82 2.43 -12.59
C GLU A 65 15.33 2.50 -12.83
N ASN A 66 16.07 3.15 -11.93
CA ASN A 66 17.52 3.35 -12.02
C ASN A 66 18.23 2.84 -10.76
N PRO A 67 18.23 1.51 -10.52
CA PRO A 67 18.87 0.94 -9.34
C PRO A 67 20.36 1.32 -9.29
N GLY A 68 20.79 1.90 -8.17
CA GLY A 68 22.19 2.30 -7.93
C GLY A 68 22.54 3.75 -8.30
N GLU A 69 21.59 4.54 -8.79
CA GLU A 69 21.76 5.97 -9.07
C GLU A 69 20.99 6.85 -8.08
N ILE A 70 21.50 8.05 -7.79
CA ILE A 70 20.83 9.05 -6.92
C ILE A 70 20.57 10.33 -7.73
N PRO A 71 19.34 10.88 -7.74
CA PRO A 71 18.15 10.36 -7.07
C PRO A 71 17.66 9.02 -7.67
N LEU A 72 17.11 8.16 -6.81
CA LEU A 72 16.36 6.99 -7.25
C LEU A 72 15.05 7.48 -7.88
N LYS A 73 14.77 7.06 -9.10
CA LYS A 73 13.52 7.25 -9.82
C LYS A 73 12.64 6.06 -9.53
N VAL A 74 11.47 6.35 -8.98
CA VAL A 74 10.50 5.35 -8.55
C VAL A 74 9.20 5.61 -9.28
N ARG A 75 8.56 4.54 -9.74
CA ARG A 75 7.19 4.55 -10.23
C ARG A 75 6.29 3.79 -9.27
N PHE A 76 5.27 4.46 -8.77
CA PHE A 76 4.21 3.83 -7.98
C PHE A 76 3.01 3.56 -8.87
N THR A 77 2.57 2.30 -8.98
CA THR A 77 1.25 2.01 -9.54
C THR A 77 0.23 1.95 -8.42
N ARG A 78 -1.01 2.37 -8.71
CA ARG A 78 -2.10 2.37 -7.73
C ARG A 78 -3.23 1.46 -8.19
N GLU A 79 -3.27 0.23 -7.70
CA GLU A 79 -4.36 -0.72 -8.00
C GLU A 79 -5.57 -0.51 -7.06
N LEU A 80 -5.36 0.18 -5.95
CA LEU A 80 -6.37 0.68 -5.01
C LEU A 80 -5.95 2.08 -4.59
N ASP A 81 -6.88 3.04 -4.59
CA ASP A 81 -6.63 4.43 -4.22
C ASP A 81 -7.90 5.11 -3.69
N SER A 82 -7.85 5.66 -2.48
CA SER A 82 -8.99 6.39 -1.87
C SER A 82 -9.29 7.74 -2.53
N LEU A 83 -8.34 8.35 -3.22
CA LEU A 83 -8.55 9.57 -4.03
C LEU A 83 -9.01 9.27 -5.45
N ASN A 84 -9.27 7.99 -5.76
CA ASN A 84 -9.86 7.54 -7.02
C ASN A 84 -8.96 7.74 -8.26
N GLU A 85 -7.64 7.77 -8.07
CA GLU A 85 -6.62 7.77 -9.13
C GLU A 85 -6.15 6.34 -9.48
N ILE A 86 -7.10 5.40 -9.55
CA ILE A 86 -6.82 3.97 -9.75
C ILE A 86 -6.26 3.73 -11.16
N GLY A 87 -5.14 3.00 -11.23
CA GLY A 87 -4.41 2.69 -12.46
C GLY A 87 -3.44 3.78 -12.90
N MET A 88 -3.35 4.89 -12.16
CA MET A 88 -2.33 5.91 -12.39
C MET A 88 -0.95 5.44 -11.95
N VAL A 89 0.07 6.06 -12.55
CA VAL A 89 1.47 5.81 -12.25
C VAL A 89 2.12 7.12 -11.82
N ASP A 90 2.59 7.18 -10.59
CA ASP A 90 3.24 8.39 -10.07
C ASP A 90 4.76 8.26 -10.16
N PRO A 91 5.42 9.21 -10.81
CA PRO A 91 6.86 9.33 -10.74
C PRO A 91 7.27 10.06 -9.46
N ALA A 92 8.26 9.51 -8.76
CA ALA A 92 8.86 10.12 -7.59
C ALA A 92 10.39 9.98 -7.62
N ASN A 93 11.08 10.96 -7.03
CA ASN A 93 12.54 10.95 -6.89
C ASN A 93 12.92 10.84 -5.42
N PHE A 94 13.73 9.85 -5.05
CA PHE A 94 14.21 9.66 -3.68
C PHE A 94 15.70 9.98 -3.58
N SER A 95 16.06 10.81 -2.61
CA SER A 95 17.45 11.15 -2.27
C SER A 95 17.70 10.93 -0.78
N PRO A 96 18.80 10.26 -0.38
CA PRO A 96 19.11 10.07 1.02
C PRO A 96 19.45 11.41 1.69
N LEU A 97 18.99 11.59 2.92
CA LEU A 97 19.33 12.72 3.77
C LEU A 97 20.45 12.35 4.76
N PRO A 98 21.25 13.34 5.23
CA PRO A 98 22.37 13.07 6.14
C PRO A 98 22.01 12.40 7.46
N ASN A 99 20.74 12.48 7.89
CA ASN A 99 20.24 11.88 9.12
C ASN A 99 19.74 10.43 8.94
N GLY A 100 19.83 9.88 7.72
CA GLY A 100 19.36 8.53 7.38
C GLY A 100 17.88 8.43 6.99
N ASP A 101 17.17 9.56 6.94
CA ASP A 101 15.84 9.64 6.30
C ASP A 101 16.01 9.79 4.77
N ASP A 102 14.93 9.63 4.01
CA ASP A 102 14.90 9.88 2.57
C ASP A 102 14.03 11.12 2.26
N LEU A 103 14.47 11.91 1.28
CA LEU A 103 13.69 12.99 0.67
C LEU A 103 13.06 12.47 -0.62
N GLU A 104 11.73 12.39 -0.63
CA GLU A 104 10.94 12.19 -1.84
C GLU A 104 10.52 13.54 -2.43
N THR A 105 10.68 13.70 -3.75
CA THR A 105 10.21 14.88 -4.47
C THR A 105 9.46 14.49 -5.74
N GLY A 106 8.46 15.31 -6.09
CA GLY A 106 7.66 15.14 -7.28
C GLY A 106 6.69 16.30 -7.47
N GLU A 107 5.75 16.11 -8.39
CA GLU A 107 4.61 17.00 -8.60
C GLU A 107 3.34 16.16 -8.63
N MET A 108 2.30 16.60 -7.92
CA MET A 108 0.98 15.96 -7.97
C MET A 108 -0.14 17.00 -7.81
N PRO A 109 -1.39 16.69 -8.20
CA PRO A 109 -2.53 17.56 -7.97
C PRO A 109 -2.74 17.85 -6.48
N ARG A 110 -2.82 19.13 -6.11
CA ARG A 110 -3.09 19.56 -4.73
C ARG A 110 -4.60 19.63 -4.46
N THR A 111 -5.19 18.49 -4.10
CA THR A 111 -6.65 18.29 -4.02
C THR A 111 -7.36 19.12 -2.94
N ASP A 112 -6.64 19.65 -1.95
CA ASP A 112 -7.17 20.59 -0.96
C ASP A 112 -7.45 22.00 -1.52
N LEU A 113 -6.92 22.32 -2.71
CA LEU A 113 -7.16 23.61 -3.36
C LEU A 113 -8.16 23.51 -4.52
N PRO A 114 -8.97 24.57 -4.76
CA PRO A 114 -9.89 24.62 -5.89
C PRO A 114 -9.18 24.37 -7.22
N GLY A 115 -9.69 23.38 -7.98
CA GLY A 115 -9.14 23.01 -9.29
C GLY A 115 -7.91 22.10 -9.25
N ALA A 116 -7.49 21.64 -8.05
CA ALA A 116 -6.39 20.69 -7.85
C ALA A 116 -5.13 21.00 -8.68
N PRO A 117 -4.52 22.18 -8.53
CA PRO A 117 -3.37 22.58 -9.34
C PRO A 117 -2.22 21.59 -9.14
N MET A 118 -1.53 21.26 -10.24
CA MET A 118 -0.29 20.50 -10.19
C MET A 118 0.75 21.28 -9.38
N THR A 119 1.22 20.70 -8.28
CA THR A 119 2.04 21.39 -7.28
C THR A 119 3.24 20.53 -6.92
N ALA A 120 4.42 21.15 -6.88
CA ALA A 120 5.64 20.47 -6.42
C ALA A 120 5.55 20.18 -4.92
N PHE A 121 5.97 18.99 -4.53
CA PHE A 121 5.98 18.55 -3.15
C PHE A 121 7.35 18.03 -2.73
N GLU A 122 7.55 18.03 -1.42
CA GLU A 122 8.63 17.31 -0.77
C GLU A 122 8.08 16.52 0.41
N GLU A 123 8.37 15.22 0.46
CA GLU A 123 8.07 14.36 1.60
C GLU A 123 9.37 13.85 2.21
N VAL A 124 9.46 13.87 3.55
CA VAL A 124 10.59 13.27 4.27
C VAL A 124 10.13 11.97 4.88
N TRP A 125 10.83 10.88 4.58
CA TRP A 125 10.47 9.52 4.96
C TRP A 125 11.51 8.92 5.90
N ARG A 126 11.02 8.27 6.95
CA ARG A 126 11.86 7.54 7.90
C ARG A 126 11.52 6.07 7.85
N GLU A 127 12.52 5.25 7.63
CA GLU A 127 12.40 3.81 7.82
C GLU A 127 12.32 3.48 9.33
N LEU A 128 11.30 2.71 9.69
CA LEU A 128 10.99 2.26 11.03
C LEU A 128 11.56 0.86 11.27
N PRO A 129 11.90 0.53 12.53
CA PRO A 129 12.23 -0.84 12.87
C PRO A 129 11.01 -1.74 12.71
N PHE A 130 11.23 -3.01 12.35
CA PHE A 130 10.15 -3.98 12.31
C PHE A 130 9.74 -4.35 13.74
N ARG A 131 8.44 -4.32 13.98
CA ARG A 131 7.84 -4.79 15.23
C ARG A 131 8.02 -6.30 15.31
N GLU A 132 8.50 -6.79 16.46
CA GLU A 132 8.59 -8.24 16.69
C GLU A 132 7.21 -8.88 16.51
N GLY A 133 7.16 -9.99 15.78
CA GLY A 133 5.95 -10.74 15.54
C GLY A 133 5.82 -11.97 16.45
N PRO A 134 4.78 -12.80 16.23
CA PRO A 134 4.62 -14.12 16.84
C PRO A 134 5.86 -15.03 16.73
N GLU A 135 6.69 -14.82 15.71
CA GLU A 135 7.91 -15.61 15.45
C GLU A 135 9.05 -15.29 16.42
N GLY A 136 8.94 -14.19 17.17
CA GLY A 136 9.89 -13.76 18.19
C GLY A 136 11.03 -12.87 17.67
N ALA A 137 11.98 -12.58 18.56
CA ALA A 137 13.03 -11.62 18.29
C ALA A 137 13.91 -11.99 17.09
N LYS A 138 14.15 -11.02 16.21
CA LYS A 138 14.99 -11.11 14.99
C LYS A 138 14.52 -12.14 13.95
N LYS A 139 13.27 -12.60 14.05
CA LYS A 139 12.65 -13.52 13.12
C LYS A 139 11.31 -12.97 12.71
N GLY A 140 10.88 -13.30 11.50
CA GLY A 140 9.57 -12.87 11.05
C GLY A 140 9.33 -13.22 9.60
N ILE A 141 8.05 -13.25 9.26
CA ILE A 141 7.59 -13.34 7.88
C ILE A 141 7.04 -11.99 7.45
N SER A 142 7.21 -11.71 6.16
CA SER A 142 6.61 -10.57 5.49
C SER A 142 5.93 -11.04 4.22
N TRP A 143 4.78 -10.47 3.88
CA TRP A 143 4.06 -10.82 2.66
C TRP A 143 3.09 -9.72 2.27
N ILE A 144 2.71 -9.73 0.98
CA ILE A 144 1.58 -8.96 0.45
C ILE A 144 0.69 -9.92 -0.34
N LEU A 145 -0.62 -9.82 -0.12
CA LEU A 145 -1.68 -10.49 -0.85
C LEU A 145 -2.55 -9.47 -1.58
N GLU A 146 -3.05 -9.86 -2.75
CA GLU A 146 -4.03 -9.12 -3.52
C GLU A 146 -5.23 -10.01 -3.83
N SER A 147 -6.45 -9.49 -3.78
CA SER A 147 -7.63 -10.27 -4.18
C SER A 147 -7.50 -10.78 -5.61
N ASP A 148 -7.83 -12.05 -5.79
CA ASP A 148 -7.85 -12.65 -7.12
C ASP A 148 -9.15 -12.28 -7.85
N ASP A 149 -9.04 -11.32 -8.75
CA ASP A 149 -10.17 -10.81 -9.54
C ASP A 149 -10.30 -11.55 -10.89
N SER A 150 -9.56 -12.64 -11.13
CA SER A 150 -9.48 -13.29 -12.45
C SER A 150 -10.81 -13.86 -12.96
N ASN A 151 -11.77 -14.11 -12.06
CA ASN A 151 -13.10 -14.60 -12.43
C ASN A 151 -14.03 -13.49 -12.94
N ILE A 152 -13.56 -12.23 -12.94
CA ILE A 152 -14.30 -11.07 -13.42
C ILE A 152 -13.89 -10.81 -14.87
N SER A 153 -14.60 -11.42 -15.82
CA SER A 153 -14.35 -11.20 -17.24
C SER A 153 -15.08 -9.94 -17.72
N LEU A 154 -14.34 -8.89 -18.05
CA LEU A 154 -14.84 -7.85 -18.93
C LEU A 154 -14.96 -8.48 -20.33
N SER A 155 -16.18 -8.63 -20.84
CA SER A 155 -16.40 -9.11 -22.21
C SER A 155 -15.83 -8.12 -23.23
N GLU A 156 -15.57 -8.52 -24.49
CA GLU A 156 -15.17 -7.61 -25.59
C GLU A 156 -16.24 -6.55 -25.97
N LYS A 157 -17.29 -6.41 -25.16
CA LYS A 157 -18.39 -5.44 -25.32
C LYS A 157 -18.29 -4.39 -24.22
N GLU A 158 -18.69 -3.17 -24.56
CA GLU A 158 -18.91 -2.10 -23.58
C GLU A 158 -19.76 -2.61 -22.42
N GLY A 159 -19.32 -2.29 -21.21
CA GLY A 159 -19.92 -2.80 -19.99
C GLY A 159 -19.17 -2.32 -18.76
N GLU A 160 -19.85 -2.42 -17.62
CA GLU A 160 -19.30 -2.11 -16.31
C GLU A 160 -19.36 -3.38 -15.46
N VAL A 161 -18.29 -3.67 -14.74
CA VAL A 161 -18.29 -4.74 -13.74
C VAL A 161 -17.78 -4.20 -12.41
N THR A 162 -18.43 -4.62 -11.33
CA THR A 162 -18.02 -4.29 -9.97
C THR A 162 -17.06 -5.35 -9.43
N VAL A 163 -15.93 -4.89 -8.89
CA VAL A 163 -14.88 -5.68 -8.25
C VAL A 163 -14.77 -5.25 -6.80
N THR A 164 -14.62 -6.17 -5.85
CA THR A 164 -14.23 -5.80 -4.47
C THR A 164 -12.74 -5.98 -4.31
N LYS A 165 -11.94 -4.96 -4.62
CA LYS A 165 -10.48 -5.02 -4.55
C LYS A 165 -10.02 -5.08 -3.11
N MET A 166 -9.11 -6.01 -2.77
CA MET A 166 -8.50 -6.09 -1.45
C MET A 166 -6.99 -6.25 -1.53
N PHE A 167 -6.29 -5.63 -0.60
CA PHE A 167 -4.86 -5.80 -0.38
C PHE A 167 -4.59 -6.05 1.09
N PHE A 168 -3.82 -7.10 1.39
CA PHE A 168 -3.38 -7.42 2.75
C PHE A 168 -1.87 -7.44 2.78
N GLY A 169 -1.26 -6.84 3.79
CA GLY A 169 0.19 -6.78 3.92
C GLY A 169 0.61 -6.98 5.36
N ARG A 170 1.66 -7.76 5.55
CA ARG A 170 2.26 -8.01 6.85
C ARG A 170 3.76 -7.85 6.74
N ILE A 171 4.35 -7.14 7.70
CA ILE A 171 5.77 -7.20 8.01
C ILE A 171 5.84 -7.53 9.48
N TRP A 172 6.21 -8.77 9.78
CA TRP A 172 6.44 -9.25 11.14
C TRP A 172 5.22 -8.96 12.04
N GLY A 173 5.39 -8.15 13.09
CA GLY A 173 4.32 -7.77 14.01
C GLY A 173 3.43 -6.62 13.53
N THR A 174 3.48 -6.18 12.27
CA THR A 174 2.62 -5.12 11.74
C THR A 174 1.80 -5.66 10.57
N TYR A 175 0.49 -5.39 10.60
CA TYR A 175 -0.47 -5.83 9.60
C TYR A 175 -1.34 -4.68 9.09
N LEU A 176 -1.60 -4.66 7.79
CA LEU A 176 -2.51 -3.77 7.09
C LEU A 176 -3.47 -4.56 6.20
N ALA A 177 -4.72 -4.10 6.15
CA ALA A 177 -5.73 -4.61 5.22
C ALA A 177 -6.55 -3.49 4.63
N PHE A 178 -6.72 -3.49 3.32
CA PHE A 178 -7.59 -2.58 2.58
C PHE A 178 -8.68 -3.32 1.82
N GLN A 179 -9.84 -2.68 1.71
CA GLN A 179 -10.91 -3.05 0.79
C GLN A 179 -11.43 -1.81 0.08
N GLN A 180 -11.68 -1.94 -1.22
CA GLN A 180 -12.38 -0.93 -2.01
C GLN A 180 -13.30 -1.61 -3.02
N VAL A 181 -14.57 -1.23 -3.05
CA VAL A 181 -15.46 -1.61 -4.15
C VAL A 181 -15.14 -0.72 -5.34
N GLN A 182 -14.80 -1.32 -6.48
CA GLN A 182 -14.41 -0.62 -7.70
C GLN A 182 -15.36 -0.95 -8.85
N ALA A 183 -15.77 0.04 -9.63
CA ALA A 183 -16.42 -0.12 -10.92
C ALA A 183 -15.37 -0.05 -12.03
N HIS A 184 -15.29 -1.09 -12.85
CA HIS A 184 -14.42 -1.18 -14.01
C HIS A 184 -15.28 -1.06 -15.26
N SER A 185 -15.21 0.08 -15.95
CA SER A 185 -15.96 0.33 -17.19
C SER A 185 -15.05 0.33 -18.41
N GLN A 186 -15.51 -0.29 -19.49
CA GLN A 186 -14.85 -0.25 -20.79
C GLN A 186 -15.61 0.70 -21.72
N GLU A 187 -14.92 1.76 -22.15
CA GLU A 187 -15.46 2.78 -23.05
C GLU A 187 -14.52 2.97 -24.23
N ARG A 188 -15.09 3.20 -25.42
CA ARG A 188 -14.28 3.57 -26.59
C ARG A 188 -13.91 5.04 -26.50
N ASP A 189 -12.63 5.34 -26.67
CA ASP A 189 -12.19 6.71 -26.86
C ASP A 189 -12.61 7.25 -28.24
N SER A 190 -12.28 8.51 -28.51
CA SER A 190 -12.59 9.18 -29.79
C SER A 190 -11.99 8.48 -31.01
N ASP A 191 -10.96 7.66 -30.83
CA ASP A 191 -10.27 6.90 -31.87
C ASP A 191 -10.82 5.47 -31.99
N GLY A 192 -11.86 5.13 -31.22
CA GLY A 192 -12.51 3.82 -31.22
C GLY A 192 -11.75 2.74 -30.43
N LYS A 193 -10.65 3.10 -29.75
CA LYS A 193 -9.86 2.20 -28.92
C LYS A 193 -10.55 2.01 -27.57
N LEU A 194 -10.62 0.76 -27.14
CA LEU A 194 -11.19 0.41 -25.84
C LEU A 194 -10.25 0.89 -24.73
N THR A 195 -10.78 1.70 -23.82
CA THR A 195 -10.08 2.19 -22.62
C THR A 195 -10.76 1.63 -21.38
N LEU A 196 -9.94 1.24 -20.40
CA LEU A 196 -10.44 0.80 -19.10
C LEU A 196 -10.45 1.99 -18.16
N LYS A 197 -11.63 2.38 -17.69
CA LYS A 197 -11.79 3.35 -16.63
C LYS A 197 -12.12 2.61 -15.33
N ARG A 198 -11.50 3.03 -14.25
CA ARG A 198 -11.73 2.46 -12.92
C ARG A 198 -12.16 3.58 -12.00
N THR A 199 -13.22 3.33 -11.24
CA THR A 199 -13.63 4.21 -10.14
C THR A 199 -13.80 3.38 -8.88
N GLY A 200 -13.47 3.94 -7.73
CA GLY A 200 -13.55 3.31 -6.42
C GLY A 200 -14.56 4.02 -5.53
N ALA A 201 -15.27 3.23 -4.73
CA ALA A 201 -15.99 3.71 -3.56
C ALA A 201 -15.01 4.06 -2.42
N GLU A 202 -15.56 4.45 -1.27
CA GLU A 202 -14.77 4.67 -0.05
C GLU A 202 -13.93 3.44 0.31
N VAL A 203 -12.70 3.69 0.75
CA VAL A 203 -11.79 2.64 1.21
C VAL A 203 -12.10 2.28 2.66
N SER A 204 -12.10 0.99 2.95
CA SER A 204 -12.05 0.47 4.31
C SER A 204 -10.66 -0.01 4.63
N ALA A 205 -10.18 0.27 5.85
CA ALA A 205 -8.86 -0.12 6.29
C ALA A 205 -8.85 -0.70 7.71
N ARG A 206 -7.96 -1.67 7.93
CA ARG A 206 -7.63 -2.24 9.23
C ARG A 206 -6.11 -2.22 9.40
N ARG A 207 -5.64 -1.80 10.57
CA ARG A 207 -4.24 -1.90 11.02
C ARG A 207 -4.20 -2.66 12.34
N GLU A 208 -3.37 -3.68 12.40
CA GLU A 208 -3.10 -4.42 13.62
C GLU A 208 -1.62 -4.47 13.94
N GLU A 209 -1.29 -4.50 15.22
CA GLU A 209 0.08 -4.58 15.72
C GLU A 209 0.21 -5.68 16.77
N TRP A 210 1.32 -6.40 16.72
CA TRP A 210 1.67 -7.43 17.67
C TRP A 210 2.31 -6.82 18.93
N ASN A 211 1.74 -7.19 20.09
CA ASN A 211 2.32 -6.96 21.41
C ASN A 211 2.45 -8.31 22.13
N SER A 212 1.52 -8.62 23.05
CA SER A 212 1.35 -9.97 23.62
C SER A 212 0.40 -10.86 22.80
N GLY A 213 -0.18 -10.26 21.76
CA GLY A 213 -1.09 -10.79 20.77
C GLY A 213 -1.34 -9.70 19.73
N TRP A 214 -2.11 -10.01 18.69
CA TRP A 214 -2.55 -9.00 17.72
C TRP A 214 -3.53 -8.04 18.38
N GLU A 215 -3.32 -6.74 18.20
CA GLU A 215 -4.15 -5.67 18.73
C GLU A 215 -4.54 -4.71 17.62
N GLU A 216 -5.78 -4.25 17.64
CA GLU A 216 -6.32 -3.34 16.63
C GLU A 216 -5.82 -1.92 16.92
N LYS A 217 -5.13 -1.32 15.94
CA LYS A 217 -4.75 0.09 16.01
C LYS A 217 -5.74 0.97 15.23
N TYR A 218 -6.16 0.54 14.05
CA TYR A 218 -7.19 1.22 13.26
C TYR A 218 -8.19 0.23 12.69
N ILE A 219 -9.47 0.61 12.71
CA ILE A 219 -10.57 -0.01 11.99
C ILE A 219 -11.44 1.13 11.47
N VAL A 220 -11.37 1.40 10.16
CA VAL A 220 -11.95 2.59 9.55
C VAL A 220 -12.59 2.28 8.20
N GLY A 221 -13.49 3.17 7.77
CA GLY A 221 -14.29 3.00 6.57
C GLY A 221 -15.50 2.06 6.76
N PRO A 222 -16.38 1.98 5.76
CA PRO A 222 -17.70 1.34 5.87
C PRO A 222 -17.63 -0.15 6.25
N ASP A 223 -16.61 -0.86 5.76
CA ASP A 223 -16.43 -2.31 5.92
C ASP A 223 -15.19 -2.66 6.76
N GLY A 224 -14.60 -1.70 7.48
CA GLY A 224 -13.35 -1.91 8.22
C GLY A 224 -13.44 -3.06 9.23
N GLY A 225 -14.57 -3.19 9.92
CA GLY A 225 -14.82 -4.27 10.88
C GLY A 225 -14.98 -5.66 10.24
N ALA A 226 -15.33 -5.71 8.95
CA ALA A 226 -15.49 -6.95 8.19
C ALA A 226 -14.18 -7.43 7.54
N LEU A 227 -13.15 -6.59 7.48
CA LEU A 227 -11.82 -7.00 7.00
C LEU A 227 -11.24 -8.12 7.88
N PRO A 228 -10.57 -9.13 7.28
CA PRO A 228 -9.89 -10.19 8.03
C PRO A 228 -8.93 -9.63 9.09
N SER A 229 -8.90 -10.28 10.25
CA SER A 229 -8.00 -9.94 11.36
C SER A 229 -6.86 -10.95 11.42
N MET A 230 -5.66 -10.55 11.85
CA MET A 230 -4.59 -11.52 12.11
C MET A 230 -4.94 -12.47 13.26
N LYS A 231 -5.92 -12.13 14.11
CA LYS A 231 -6.46 -13.04 15.13
C LYS A 231 -7.21 -14.23 14.52
N THR A 232 -7.84 -14.03 13.35
CA THR A 232 -8.78 -14.99 12.75
C THR A 232 -8.86 -14.81 11.23
N GLY A 233 -8.61 -15.88 10.46
CA GLY A 233 -8.84 -15.89 9.01
C GLY A 233 -7.59 -16.08 8.14
N PHE A 234 -6.43 -16.28 8.76
CA PHE A 234 -5.15 -16.53 8.09
C PHE A 234 -4.63 -17.95 8.34
N GLU A 235 -5.51 -18.95 8.25
CA GLU A 235 -5.13 -20.34 8.45
C GLU A 235 -4.06 -20.78 7.44
N GLY A 236 -2.97 -21.39 7.94
CA GLY A 236 -1.87 -21.88 7.10
C GLY A 236 -0.90 -20.79 6.63
N GLU A 237 -0.98 -19.58 7.18
CA GLU A 237 -0.02 -18.50 6.93
C GLU A 237 1.43 -18.96 7.03
N GLY A 238 2.25 -18.53 6.08
CA GLY A 238 3.68 -18.84 6.07
C GLY A 238 4.01 -20.29 5.73
N GLN A 239 3.06 -21.07 5.19
CA GLN A 239 3.26 -22.46 4.76
C GLN A 239 2.82 -22.68 3.30
N GLY A 240 3.47 -23.63 2.62
CA GLY A 240 3.08 -24.04 1.26
C GLY A 240 3.00 -22.88 0.28
N SER A 241 1.85 -22.73 -0.39
CA SER A 241 1.59 -21.71 -1.42
C SER A 241 1.84 -20.27 -0.96
N TRP A 242 1.74 -19.98 0.35
CA TRP A 242 2.09 -18.67 0.90
C TRP A 242 3.52 -18.23 0.57
N ARG A 243 4.43 -19.19 0.41
CA ARG A 243 5.86 -18.95 0.21
C ARG A 243 6.25 -18.72 -1.25
N VAL A 244 5.28 -18.72 -2.16
CA VAL A 244 5.53 -18.72 -3.61
C VAL A 244 4.75 -17.55 -4.25
N PRO A 245 5.41 -16.44 -4.57
CA PRO A 245 4.78 -15.36 -5.31
C PRO A 245 4.13 -15.85 -6.62
N GLY A 246 2.89 -15.42 -6.88
CA GLY A 246 2.05 -15.84 -8.00
C GLY A 246 1.07 -16.97 -7.68
N GLU A 247 1.32 -17.76 -6.63
CA GLU A 247 0.39 -18.79 -6.18
C GLU A 247 -0.85 -18.20 -5.50
N LYS A 248 -1.92 -19.00 -5.42
CA LYS A 248 -3.18 -18.61 -4.78
C LYS A 248 -3.33 -19.20 -3.39
N VAL A 249 -3.86 -18.41 -2.47
CA VAL A 249 -4.26 -18.82 -1.11
C VAL A 249 -5.70 -18.43 -0.84
N LEU A 250 -6.35 -19.09 0.13
CA LEU A 250 -7.72 -18.78 0.53
C LEU A 250 -7.71 -18.04 1.86
N ILE A 251 -8.30 -16.85 1.88
CA ILE A 251 -8.57 -16.09 3.10
C ILE A 251 -10.08 -16.08 3.29
N GLN A 252 -10.57 -16.71 4.36
CA GLN A 252 -12.00 -16.81 4.66
C GLN A 252 -12.86 -17.31 3.46
N GLY A 253 -12.32 -18.27 2.69
CA GLY A 253 -12.98 -18.85 1.52
C GLY A 253 -12.88 -18.04 0.23
N ARG A 254 -12.23 -16.87 0.25
CA ARG A 254 -11.98 -16.04 -0.94
C ARG A 254 -10.54 -16.23 -1.45
N PRO A 255 -10.32 -16.33 -2.77
CA PRO A 255 -8.97 -16.48 -3.34
C PRO A 255 -8.19 -15.16 -3.36
N PHE A 256 -6.91 -15.26 -3.04
CA PHE A 256 -5.91 -14.19 -3.08
C PHE A 256 -4.65 -14.68 -3.78
N ILE A 257 -3.98 -13.78 -4.50
CA ILE A 257 -2.68 -14.01 -5.10
C ILE A 257 -1.61 -13.57 -4.10
N VAL A 258 -0.62 -14.44 -3.85
CA VAL A 258 0.59 -14.07 -3.11
C VAL A 258 1.43 -13.16 -4.02
N ARG A 259 1.54 -11.89 -3.67
CA ARG A 259 2.31 -10.91 -4.46
C ARG A 259 3.77 -10.88 -4.07
N ALA A 260 4.04 -11.01 -2.78
CA ALA A 260 5.38 -11.09 -2.25
C ALA A 260 5.39 -11.93 -0.97
N PHE A 261 6.51 -12.58 -0.71
CA PHE A 261 6.76 -13.32 0.53
C PHE A 261 8.26 -13.27 0.87
N GLU A 262 8.57 -13.08 2.15
CA GLU A 262 9.91 -13.14 2.71
C GLU A 262 9.86 -13.79 4.11
N GLU A 263 10.92 -14.52 4.47
CA GLU A 263 11.13 -15.01 5.83
C GLU A 263 12.58 -14.73 6.25
N ILE A 264 12.74 -14.19 7.46
CA ILE A 264 14.03 -14.02 8.14
C ILE A 264 14.06 -14.94 9.36
N GLN A 265 15.12 -15.72 9.50
CA GLN A 265 15.32 -16.74 10.55
C GLN A 265 16.50 -16.46 11.48
#